data_AF-A0A9P1CXA8-F1
#
_entry.id   AF-A0A9P1CXA8-F1
#
_cell.length_a   1.000
_cell.length_b   1.000
_cell.length_c   1.000
_cell.angle_alpha   90.00
_cell.angle_beta   90.00
_cell.angle_gamma   90.00
#
_symmetry.space_group_name_H-M   'P 1'
#
loop_
_entity.id
_entity.type
_entity.pdbx_description
1 polymer ?
#
loop_
_entity_poly.entity_id
_entity_poly.type
_entity_poly.pdbx_seq_one_letter_code
_entity_poly.pdbx_strand_id
1 'polypeptide(L)'
;MMALELGRLTAHARASQFQQADGWVKDTVQFFFNGCKTEAQKGLDSFTLRSLPIPEIGPCISVDQIADTLKAKLDTMGFASCEVKHYYDFQQHAVLCTLHASWHVVDTPAPPPSTGGCSNTCPICQEIRPVVVLVPCGHTLCSTCQGNLQSCPFCRSPITTSTNGLFMD
;
A
#
# COMPACT_ATOMS: atom_id res chain seq x y z
N MET A 1 36.50 -37.06 -3.98
CA MET A 1 36.04 -36.10 -2.95
C MET A 1 36.08 -34.65 -3.43
N MET A 2 37.13 -34.18 -4.13
CA MET A 2 37.25 -32.76 -4.55
C MET A 2 36.12 -32.21 -5.45
N ALA A 3 35.52 -33.02 -6.33
CA ALA A 3 34.45 -32.57 -7.22
C ALA A 3 33.14 -32.21 -6.48
N LEU A 4 32.85 -32.86 -5.34
CA LEU A 4 31.66 -32.59 -4.53
C LEU A 4 31.83 -31.30 -3.70
N GLU A 5 33.05 -30.96 -3.30
CA GLU A 5 33.35 -29.73 -2.55
C GLU A 5 33.30 -28.49 -3.44
N LEU A 6 33.83 -28.57 -4.68
CA LEU A 6 33.69 -27.51 -5.68
C LEU A 6 32.22 -27.22 -6.02
N GLY A 7 31.40 -28.27 -6.19
CA GLY A 7 29.95 -28.12 -6.41
C GLY A 7 29.22 -27.41 -5.26
N ARG A 8 29.56 -27.73 -4.00
CA ARG A 8 28.95 -27.07 -2.82
C ARG A 8 29.35 -25.60 -2.68
N LEU A 9 30.62 -25.26 -2.97
CA LEU A 9 31.09 -23.86 -2.93
C LEU A 9 30.36 -23.00 -3.98
N THR A 10 30.11 -23.54 -5.18
CA THR A 10 29.34 -22.82 -6.22
C THR A 10 27.87 -22.63 -5.87
N ALA A 11 27.24 -23.60 -5.21
CA ALA A 11 25.84 -23.50 -4.79
C ALA A 11 25.64 -22.43 -3.71
N HIS A 12 26.56 -22.35 -2.74
CA HIS A 12 26.50 -21.33 -1.69
C HIS A 12 26.72 -19.91 -2.24
N ALA A 13 27.70 -19.74 -3.13
CA ALA A 13 27.94 -18.46 -3.80
C ALA A 13 26.73 -17.99 -4.61
N ARG A 14 26.08 -18.91 -5.35
CA ARG A 14 24.86 -18.63 -6.10
C ARG A 14 23.68 -18.26 -5.19
N ALA A 15 23.50 -18.96 -4.08
CA ALA A 15 22.45 -18.65 -3.11
C ALA A 15 22.66 -17.26 -2.48
N SER A 16 23.91 -16.92 -2.14
CA SER A 16 24.28 -15.60 -1.61
C SER A 16 23.95 -14.49 -2.62
N GLN A 17 24.26 -14.69 -3.90
CA GLN A 17 23.90 -13.75 -4.97
C GLN A 17 22.38 -13.54 -5.06
N PHE A 18 21.57 -14.60 -5.06
CA PHE A 18 20.11 -14.44 -5.07
C PHE A 18 19.58 -13.70 -3.85
N GLN A 19 20.15 -13.97 -2.67
CA GLN A 19 19.77 -13.28 -1.45
C GLN A 19 20.12 -11.78 -1.50
N GLN A 20 21.28 -11.44 -2.05
CA GLN A 20 21.67 -10.04 -2.25
C GLN A 20 20.73 -9.34 -3.24
N ALA A 21 20.34 -10.02 -4.32
CA ALA A 21 19.43 -9.48 -5.32
C ALA A 21 18.03 -9.25 -4.74
N ASP A 22 17.48 -10.23 -4.03
CA ASP A 22 16.16 -10.09 -3.39
C ASP A 22 16.17 -9.01 -2.30
N GLY A 23 17.26 -8.90 -1.53
CA GLY A 23 17.45 -7.82 -0.56
C GLY A 23 17.39 -6.44 -1.22
N TRP A 24 18.16 -6.23 -2.29
CA TRP A 24 18.14 -4.97 -3.03
C TRP A 24 16.77 -4.67 -3.64
N VAL A 25 16.10 -5.67 -4.24
CA VAL A 25 14.75 -5.50 -4.80
C VAL A 25 13.77 -5.09 -3.70
N LYS A 26 13.80 -5.75 -2.55
CA LYS A 26 12.92 -5.45 -1.41
C LYS A 26 13.10 -4.01 -0.93
N ASP A 27 14.34 -3.59 -0.74
CA ASP A 27 14.65 -2.24 -0.24
C ASP A 27 14.24 -1.17 -1.26
N THR A 28 14.51 -1.43 -2.55
CA THR A 28 14.11 -0.53 -3.65
C THR A 28 12.60 -0.38 -3.75
N VAL A 29 11.86 -1.49 -3.67
CA VAL A 29 10.39 -1.49 -3.66
C VAL A 29 9.84 -0.68 -2.50
N GLN A 30 10.36 -0.88 -1.29
CA GLN A 30 9.93 -0.14 -0.10
C GLN A 30 10.21 1.36 -0.24
N PHE A 31 11.42 1.72 -0.66
CA PHE A 31 11.80 3.11 -0.87
C PHE A 31 10.91 3.78 -1.93
N PHE A 32 10.69 3.13 -3.06
CA PHE A 32 9.82 3.62 -4.13
C PHE A 32 8.38 3.83 -3.66
N PHE A 33 7.81 2.84 -2.96
CA PHE A 33 6.44 2.89 -2.45
C PHE A 33 6.24 4.02 -1.43
N ASN A 34 7.23 4.26 -0.56
CA ASN A 34 7.19 5.40 0.35
C ASN A 34 7.21 6.74 -0.39
N GLY A 35 7.99 6.84 -1.47
CA GLY A 35 7.96 7.99 -2.37
C GLY A 35 6.57 8.22 -2.99
N CYS A 36 5.94 7.17 -3.51
CA CYS A 36 4.56 7.25 -4.02
C CYS A 36 3.58 7.75 -2.96
N LYS A 37 3.66 7.25 -1.72
CA LYS A 37 2.82 7.72 -0.60
C LYS A 37 3.02 9.21 -0.31
N THR A 38 4.26 9.67 -0.29
CA THR A 38 4.58 11.08 -0.04
C THR A 38 4.02 11.99 -1.14
N GLU A 39 4.13 11.61 -2.41
CA GLU A 39 3.55 12.39 -3.51
C GLU A 39 2.02 12.33 -3.51
N ALA A 40 1.42 11.18 -3.20
CA ALA A 40 -0.02 11.05 -3.05
C ALA A 40 -0.59 11.97 -1.95
N GLN A 41 0.13 12.13 -0.82
CA GLN A 41 -0.25 13.07 0.25
C GLN A 41 -0.22 14.54 -0.19
N LYS A 42 0.56 14.86 -1.23
CA LYS A 42 0.60 16.20 -1.84
C LYS A 42 -0.48 16.37 -2.91
N GLY A 43 -1.31 15.36 -3.15
CA GLY A 43 -2.34 15.38 -4.21
C GLY A 43 -1.79 15.09 -5.60
N LEU A 44 -0.59 14.53 -5.71
CA LEU A 44 -0.03 14.10 -6.99
C LEU A 44 -0.46 12.67 -7.31
N ASP A 45 -0.48 12.36 -8.60
CA ASP A 45 -1.01 11.11 -9.18
C ASP A 45 0.09 10.18 -9.72
N SER A 46 1.34 10.58 -9.57
CA SER A 46 2.48 9.88 -10.15
C SER A 46 3.76 10.15 -9.38
N PHE A 47 4.70 9.21 -9.47
CA PHE A 47 6.02 9.32 -8.89
C PHE A 47 7.05 8.69 -9.81
N THR A 48 8.21 9.33 -9.93
CA THR A 48 9.34 8.82 -10.71
C THR A 48 10.58 8.82 -9.84
N LEU A 49 11.17 7.64 -9.68
CA LEU A 49 12.46 7.47 -9.05
C LEU A 49 13.51 7.24 -10.14
N ARG A 50 14.51 8.12 -10.20
CA ARG A 50 15.51 8.14 -11.27
C ARG A 50 16.86 7.67 -10.75
N SER A 51 17.66 7.12 -11.67
CA SER A 51 19.10 6.90 -11.49
C SER A 51 19.46 6.02 -10.29
N LEU A 52 18.69 4.95 -10.05
CA LEU A 52 19.05 3.97 -9.02
C LEU A 52 20.10 2.99 -9.54
N PRO A 53 21.28 2.88 -8.92
CA PRO A 53 22.28 1.90 -9.34
C PRO A 53 21.78 0.47 -9.08
N ILE A 54 21.78 -0.35 -10.12
CA ILE A 54 21.53 -1.79 -10.00
C ILE A 54 22.85 -2.44 -9.57
N PRO A 55 22.85 -3.23 -8.48
CA PRO A 55 24.06 -3.86 -7.97
C PRO A 55 24.62 -4.89 -8.95
N GLU A 56 25.94 -4.97 -9.05
CA GLU A 56 26.62 -6.04 -9.78
C GLU A 56 26.64 -7.31 -8.92
N ILE A 57 25.65 -8.19 -9.11
CA ILE A 57 25.47 -9.39 -8.29
C ILE A 57 26.00 -10.62 -9.03
N GLY A 58 27.30 -10.58 -9.33
CA GLY A 58 28.03 -11.68 -9.95
C GLY A 58 27.47 -12.18 -11.28
N PRO A 59 27.97 -13.31 -11.80
CA PRO A 59 27.65 -13.75 -13.16
C PRO A 59 26.33 -14.54 -13.28
N CYS A 60 25.71 -14.93 -12.16
CA CYS A 60 24.54 -15.82 -12.19
C CYS A 60 23.20 -15.08 -12.32
N ILE A 61 23.19 -13.77 -12.12
CA ILE A 61 21.99 -12.95 -12.14
C ILE A 61 22.22 -11.79 -13.11
N SER A 62 21.47 -11.79 -14.20
CA SER A 62 21.48 -10.68 -15.15
C SER A 62 20.71 -9.47 -14.61
N VAL A 63 21.03 -8.31 -15.14
CA VAL A 63 20.29 -7.08 -14.83
C VAL A 63 18.81 -7.22 -15.20
N ASP A 64 18.50 -7.85 -16.35
CA ASP A 64 17.13 -8.11 -16.78
C ASP A 64 16.35 -8.90 -15.73
N GLN A 65 16.96 -9.94 -15.14
CA GLN A 65 16.31 -10.73 -14.09
C GLN A 65 16.02 -9.90 -12.83
N ILE A 66 16.91 -8.97 -12.46
CA ILE A 66 16.66 -8.06 -11.33
C ILE A 66 15.52 -7.10 -11.67
N ALA A 67 15.53 -6.52 -12.88
CA ALA A 67 14.51 -5.58 -13.35
C ALA A 67 13.13 -6.25 -13.47
N ASP A 68 13.06 -7.48 -13.99
CA ASP A 68 11.84 -8.27 -14.10
C ASP A 68 11.27 -8.63 -12.72
N THR A 69 12.14 -9.04 -11.78
CA THR A 69 11.73 -9.34 -10.41
C THR A 69 11.19 -8.08 -9.72
N LEU A 70 11.84 -6.94 -9.92
CA LEU A 70 11.40 -5.64 -9.41
C LEU A 70 10.04 -5.23 -10.00
N LYS A 71 9.88 -5.36 -11.32
CA LYS A 71 8.61 -5.09 -12.03
C LYS A 71 7.48 -5.97 -11.51
N ALA A 72 7.72 -7.27 -11.37
CA ALA A 72 6.73 -8.21 -10.87
C ALA A 72 6.24 -7.85 -9.45
N LYS A 73 7.15 -7.42 -8.55
CA LYS A 73 6.74 -6.98 -7.20
C LYS A 73 5.91 -5.69 -7.24
N LEU A 74 6.25 -4.75 -8.12
CA LEU A 74 5.51 -3.48 -8.24
C LEU A 74 4.13 -3.66 -8.87
N ASP A 75 3.97 -4.60 -9.79
CA ASP A 75 2.67 -4.90 -10.42
C ASP A 75 1.62 -5.41 -9.43
N THR A 76 2.07 -6.04 -8.33
CA THR A 76 1.16 -6.47 -7.25
C THR A 76 0.62 -5.31 -6.39
N MET A 77 1.08 -4.07 -6.59
CA MET A 77 0.73 -2.93 -5.74
C MET A 77 -0.50 -2.14 -6.20
N GLY A 78 -1.11 -2.52 -7.32
CA GLY A 78 -2.36 -1.90 -7.79
C GLY A 78 -2.21 -0.50 -8.38
N PHE A 79 -1.02 -0.16 -8.89
CA PHE A 79 -0.84 1.07 -9.69
C PHE A 79 -1.66 1.01 -10.98
N ALA A 80 -2.10 2.17 -11.47
CA ALA A 80 -2.77 2.27 -12.76
C ALA A 80 -1.77 1.98 -13.90
N SER A 81 -0.53 2.45 -13.75
CA SER A 81 0.58 2.04 -14.57
C SER A 81 1.87 1.96 -13.76
N CYS A 82 2.77 1.06 -14.14
CA CYS A 82 4.11 0.98 -13.59
C CYS A 82 5.10 0.58 -14.68
N GLU A 83 6.20 1.32 -14.78
CA GLU A 83 7.30 1.07 -15.72
C GLU A 83 8.62 0.97 -14.97
N VAL A 84 9.42 -0.02 -15.35
CA VAL A 84 10.80 -0.20 -14.89
C VAL A 84 11.68 -0.19 -16.14
N LYS A 85 12.61 0.76 -16.21
CA LYS A 85 13.56 0.92 -17.32
C LYS A 85 14.97 0.89 -16.76
N HIS A 86 15.88 0.18 -17.41
CA HIS A 86 17.29 0.21 -17.05
C HIS A 86 18.14 0.60 -18.25
N TYR A 87 19.28 1.24 -17.99
CA TYR A 87 20.22 1.67 -19.02
C TYR A 87 21.63 1.76 -18.41
N TYR A 88 22.64 1.62 -19.27
CA TYR A 88 24.03 1.82 -18.85
C TYR A 88 24.37 3.31 -18.83
N ASP A 89 24.84 3.82 -17.70
CA ASP A 89 25.35 5.17 -17.55
C ASP A 89 26.88 5.17 -17.68
N PHE A 90 27.37 5.77 -18.77
CA PHE A 90 28.80 5.87 -19.05
C PHE A 90 29.57 6.77 -18.08
N GLN A 91 28.92 7.78 -17.48
CA GLN A 91 29.58 8.67 -16.54
C GLN A 91 29.80 7.98 -15.19
N GLN A 92 28.81 7.20 -14.77
CA GLN A 92 28.86 6.46 -13.51
C GLN A 92 29.48 5.07 -13.67
N HIS A 93 29.69 4.62 -14.91
CA HIS A 93 30.12 3.26 -15.26
C HIS A 93 29.27 2.18 -14.58
N ALA A 94 27.96 2.43 -14.48
CA ALA A 94 27.03 1.57 -13.76
C ALA A 94 25.72 1.42 -14.54
N VAL A 95 25.03 0.30 -14.32
CA VAL A 95 23.66 0.15 -14.84
C VAL A 95 22.70 0.82 -13.87
N LEU A 96 21.92 1.77 -14.39
CA LEU A 96 20.94 2.52 -13.62
C LEU A 96 19.52 2.06 -13.96
N CYS A 97 18.64 2.17 -12.98
CA CYS A 97 17.22 1.91 -13.09
C CYS A 97 16.43 3.20 -12.89
N THR A 98 15.36 3.34 -13.67
CA THR A 98 14.31 4.35 -13.48
C THR A 98 12.98 3.62 -13.28
N LEU A 99 12.29 3.99 -12.21
CA LEU A 99 10.96 3.50 -11.91
C LEU A 99 9.96 4.63 -12.07
N HIS A 100 8.86 4.36 -12.75
CA HIS A 100 7.74 5.28 -12.87
C HIS A 100 6.46 4.54 -12.50
N ALA A 101 5.61 5.17 -11.69
CA ALA A 101 4.27 4.67 -11.43
C ALA A 101 3.28 5.82 -11.44
N SER A 102 2.08 5.52 -11.91
CA SER A 102 0.93 6.41 -11.81
C SER A 102 -0.25 5.69 -11.17
N TRP A 103 -1.10 6.44 -10.50
CA TRP A 103 -2.31 5.98 -9.86
C TRP A 103 -3.45 6.95 -10.15
N HIS A 104 -4.68 6.45 -10.08
CA HIS A 104 -5.82 7.36 -10.10
C HIS A 104 -5.92 8.01 -8.73
N VAL A 105 -5.84 9.34 -8.70
CA VAL A 105 -6.47 10.09 -7.62
C VAL A 105 -7.95 9.81 -7.83
N VAL A 106 -8.47 8.81 -7.11
CA VAL A 106 -9.91 8.68 -7.00
C VAL A 106 -10.33 10.03 -6.44
N ASP A 107 -11.03 10.83 -7.24
CA ASP A 107 -11.82 11.97 -6.79
C ASP A 107 -12.80 11.36 -5.80
N THR A 108 -12.30 11.14 -4.60
CA THR A 108 -13.11 10.72 -3.48
C THR A 108 -13.88 12.01 -3.25
N PRO A 109 -15.19 12.08 -3.56
CA PRO A 109 -15.98 13.21 -3.11
C PRO A 109 -15.61 13.33 -1.64
N ALA A 110 -15.09 14.51 -1.26
CA ALA A 110 -14.50 14.75 0.05
C ALA A 110 -15.31 13.94 1.06
N PRO A 111 -14.68 13.03 1.84
CA PRO A 111 -15.43 12.16 2.74
C PRO A 111 -16.47 13.04 3.40
N PRO A 112 -17.79 12.73 3.27
CA PRO A 112 -18.83 13.59 3.80
C PRO A 112 -18.35 13.95 5.20
N PRO A 113 -18.28 15.26 5.52
CA PRO A 113 -17.50 15.77 6.64
C PRO A 113 -17.61 14.76 7.75
N SER A 114 -16.47 14.14 8.09
CA SER A 114 -16.40 13.12 9.12
C SER A 114 -16.64 13.80 10.47
N THR A 115 -17.85 14.31 10.64
CA THR A 115 -18.49 14.63 11.90
C THR A 115 -18.89 13.29 12.49
N GLY A 116 -17.89 12.53 12.89
CA GLY A 116 -18.06 11.16 13.34
C GLY A 116 -16.84 10.58 14.05
N GLY A 117 -15.82 11.38 14.33
CA GLY A 117 -15.02 11.17 15.52
C GLY A 117 -15.94 11.43 16.72
N CYS A 118 -16.49 10.37 17.29
CA CYS A 118 -17.15 10.29 18.59
C CYS A 118 -17.70 11.63 19.10
N SER A 119 -18.74 12.19 18.48
CA SER A 119 -19.44 13.27 19.16
C SER A 119 -19.94 12.69 20.49
N ASN A 120 -19.53 13.29 21.62
CA ASN A 120 -19.94 12.84 22.96
C ASN A 120 -21.46 12.84 23.15
N THR A 121 -22.20 13.39 22.17
CA THR A 121 -23.63 13.53 22.13
C THR A 121 -24.18 12.96 20.81
N CYS A 122 -25.40 12.43 20.88
CA CYS A 122 -26.12 11.85 19.75
C CYS A 122 -26.42 12.94 18.73
N PRO A 123 -26.13 12.74 17.44
CA PRO A 123 -26.39 13.75 16.41
C PRO A 123 -27.89 14.03 16.16
N ILE A 124 -28.81 13.22 16.73
CA ILE A 124 -30.25 13.41 16.60
C ILE A 124 -30.80 14.29 17.73
N CYS A 125 -30.61 13.87 18.99
CA CYS A 125 -31.12 14.64 20.14
C CYS A 125 -30.11 15.64 20.72
N GLN A 126 -28.82 15.50 20.41
CA GLN A 126 -27.71 16.28 20.97
C GLN A 126 -27.55 16.20 22.50
N GLU A 127 -28.24 15.26 23.15
CA GLU A 127 -28.26 15.12 24.62
C GLU A 127 -27.40 13.96 25.14
N ILE A 128 -27.54 12.77 24.55
CA ILE A 128 -27.02 11.51 25.13
C ILE A 128 -25.94 10.92 24.25
N ARG A 129 -24.88 10.34 24.83
CA ARG A 129 -23.80 9.68 24.07
C ARG A 129 -24.36 8.62 23.09
N PRO A 130 -23.88 8.58 21.83
CA PRO A 130 -24.22 7.50 20.91
C PRO A 130 -23.67 6.18 21.45
N VAL A 131 -24.54 5.19 21.67
CA VAL A 131 -24.16 3.87 22.19
C VAL A 131 -24.70 2.73 21.33
N VAL A 132 -25.40 3.03 20.23
CA VAL A 132 -25.99 2.05 19.32
C VAL A 132 -25.42 2.24 17.92
N VAL A 133 -25.01 1.15 17.28
CA VAL A 133 -24.54 1.06 15.90
C VAL A 133 -25.66 0.46 15.03
N LEU A 134 -25.96 1.10 13.90
CA LEU A 134 -26.94 0.63 12.92
C LEU A 134 -26.29 -0.31 11.89
N VAL A 135 -26.84 -1.51 11.70
CA VAL A 135 -26.29 -2.51 10.75
C VAL A 135 -27.16 -2.55 9.48
N PRO A 136 -26.55 -2.52 8.27
CA PRO A 136 -25.13 -2.72 7.97
C PRO A 136 -24.28 -1.45 7.80
N CYS A 137 -24.85 -0.25 7.95
CA CYS A 137 -24.16 0.98 7.53
C CYS A 137 -23.13 1.54 8.54
N GLY A 138 -23.15 1.08 9.80
CA GLY A 138 -22.17 1.45 10.82
C GLY A 138 -22.40 2.81 11.50
N HIS A 139 -23.42 3.58 11.13
CA HIS A 139 -23.71 4.87 11.77
C HIS A 139 -24.21 4.70 13.21
N THR A 140 -23.90 5.65 14.10
CA THR A 140 -24.18 5.56 15.53
C THR A 140 -25.17 6.62 16.04
N LEU A 141 -25.97 6.26 17.04
CA LEU A 141 -26.93 7.13 17.73
C LEU A 141 -27.24 6.61 19.15
N CYS A 142 -28.02 7.35 19.95
CA CYS A 142 -28.42 6.89 21.29
C CYS A 142 -29.56 5.88 21.22
N SER A 143 -29.71 5.03 22.25
CA SER A 143 -30.76 4.01 22.31
C SER A 143 -32.17 4.60 22.19
N THR A 144 -32.41 5.78 22.75
CA THR A 144 -33.70 6.48 22.65
C THR A 144 -34.05 6.84 21.21
N CYS A 145 -33.09 7.40 20.45
CA CYS A 145 -33.32 7.77 19.05
C CYS A 145 -33.37 6.57 18.10
N GLN A 146 -32.92 5.38 18.54
CA GLN A 146 -32.99 4.17 17.72
C GLN A 146 -34.43 3.65 17.60
N GLY A 147 -35.24 3.80 18.64
CA GLY A 147 -36.33 2.90 19.01
C GLY A 147 -37.42 2.60 17.98
N ASN A 148 -37.46 3.24 16.80
CA ASN A 148 -38.41 2.95 15.73
C ASN A 148 -37.85 3.19 14.30
N LEU A 149 -36.52 3.22 14.12
CA LEU A 149 -35.94 3.48 12.81
C LEU A 149 -35.90 2.20 11.96
N GLN A 150 -36.51 2.27 10.77
CA GLN A 150 -36.42 1.23 9.72
C GLN A 150 -35.30 1.52 8.71
N SER A 151 -34.86 2.78 8.63
CA SER A 151 -33.79 3.24 7.75
C SER A 151 -32.87 4.21 8.48
N CYS A 152 -31.58 4.16 8.19
CA CYS A 152 -30.59 5.05 8.78
C CYS A 152 -30.88 6.52 8.41
N PRO A 153 -30.98 7.45 9.37
CA PRO A 153 -31.29 8.85 9.07
C PRO A 153 -30.15 9.59 8.36
N PHE A 154 -28.92 9.03 8.38
CA PHE A 154 -27.74 9.63 7.77
C PHE A 154 -27.54 9.19 6.31
N CYS A 155 -27.65 7.89 6.04
CA CYS A 155 -27.37 7.33 4.70
C CYS A 155 -28.59 6.68 4.03
N ARG A 156 -29.74 6.64 4.70
CA ARG A 156 -31.01 6.04 4.22
C ARG A 156 -30.98 4.53 3.98
N SER A 157 -29.86 3.85 4.24
CA SER A 157 -29.77 2.39 4.16
C SER A 157 -30.75 1.70 5.12
N PRO A 158 -31.37 0.58 4.72
CA PRO A 158 -32.27 -0.18 5.59
C PRO A 158 -31.54 -0.70 6.82
N ILE A 159 -32.18 -0.62 7.99
CA ILE A 159 -31.64 -1.12 9.25
C ILE A 159 -32.10 -2.57 9.42
N THR A 160 -31.13 -3.49 9.43
CA THR A 160 -31.40 -4.92 9.61
C THR A 160 -31.35 -5.32 11.09
N THR A 161 -30.42 -4.73 11.83
CA THR A 161 -30.28 -4.90 13.27
C THR A 161 -29.54 -3.68 13.84
N SER A 162 -29.50 -3.58 15.16
CA SER A 162 -28.73 -2.58 15.87
C SER A 162 -28.02 -3.21 17.06
N THR A 163 -26.77 -2.85 17.28
CA THR A 163 -25.95 -3.41 18.36
C THR A 163 -25.44 -2.30 19.26
N ASN A 164 -25.35 -2.55 20.56
CA ASN A 164 -24.63 -1.63 21.43
C ASN A 164 -23.16 -1.56 20.99
N GLY A 165 -22.60 -0.35 20.90
CA GLY A 165 -21.20 -0.12 20.57
C GLY A 165 -20.32 -0.61 21.71
N LEU A 166 -19.95 -1.89 21.70
CA LEU A 166 -19.16 -2.56 22.74
C LEU A 166 -17.67 -2.13 22.80
N PHE A 167 -17.28 -1.04 22.13
CA PHE A 167 -15.89 -0.64 21.95
C PHE A 167 -15.68 0.88 22.08
N MET A 168 -16.27 1.51 23.09
CA MET A 168 -16.19 2.97 23.30
C MET A 168 -15.76 3.32 24.74
N ASP A 169 -14.70 2.65 25.21
CA ASP A 169 -13.91 3.07 26.37
C ASP A 169 -12.77 3.99 25.92
#